data_AF-A0A9D4HBL8-F1
#
_entry.id   AF-A0A9D4HBL8-F1
#
_cell.length_a   1.000
_cell.length_b   1.000
_cell.length_c   1.000
_cell.angle_alpha   90.00
_cell.angle_beta   90.00
_cell.angle_gamma   90.00
#
_symmetry.space_group_name_H-M   'P 1'
#
loop_
_entity.id
_entity.type
_entity.pdbx_description
1 polymer ?
#
loop_
_entity_poly.entity_id
_entity_poly.type
_entity_poly.pdbx_seq_one_letter_code
_entity_poly.pdbx_strand_id
1 'polypeptide(L)'
;MAWSFICSSFLWILIDHRGNVASQNCGANLHGDSGSFYAPFYPNNYNNNEDCVYRIVVATGHKVCVIMNNFECEGCCDYLDLHDGQTTSAVLKRFMNRLPNENEPVCSSGNQLTAVWHTDFSVVNRGFFAQLISVVDQCMGTPSIPNGIVSQQNVTEVFHLTCLPCGNWTFAECNPVDCGLPPSLANGMVALRNNLTTFTSQAEVSCNPGYFLNGSYSIIHRTTQGRWTQDSFKCLPVALFH
;
A
#
# COMPACT_ATOMS: atom_id res chain seq x y z
N MET A 1 36.98 -1.33 16.65
CA MET A 1 36.44 0.03 16.42
C MET A 1 37.51 0.79 15.64
N ALA A 2 37.37 0.87 14.32
CA ALA A 2 38.31 1.60 13.47
C ALA A 2 37.55 2.76 12.85
N TRP A 3 37.98 3.99 13.15
CA TRP A 3 37.47 5.22 12.55
C TRP A 3 38.49 5.65 11.50
N SER A 4 38.04 5.83 10.25
CA SER A 4 38.83 6.50 9.22
C SER A 4 38.12 7.80 8.85
N PHE A 5 38.84 8.91 8.89
CA PHE A 5 38.34 10.23 8.51
C PHE A 5 38.78 10.54 7.08
N ILE A 6 37.83 10.85 6.20
CA ILE A 6 38.12 11.55 4.94
C ILE A 6 37.72 13.00 5.14
N CYS A 7 38.70 13.90 5.01
CA CYS A 7 38.51 15.33 5.11
C CYS A 7 37.94 15.86 3.78
N SER A 8 36.67 16.24 3.75
CA SER A 8 36.16 17.23 2.80
C SER A 8 34.85 17.79 3.32
N SER A 9 34.85 19.09 3.55
CA SER A 9 33.73 19.94 3.95
C SER A 9 32.51 19.72 3.05
N PHE A 10 31.41 19.21 3.60
CA PHE A 10 30.00 19.61 3.40
C PHE A 10 29.11 18.59 4.14
N LEU A 11 28.31 19.09 5.10
CA LEU A 11 27.18 18.44 5.79
C LEU A 11 27.48 17.14 6.57
N TRP A 12 27.37 17.22 7.89
CA TRP A 12 27.42 16.07 8.80
C TRP A 12 26.14 15.24 8.67
N ILE A 13 26.14 14.27 7.74
CA ILE A 13 25.29 13.09 7.84
C ILE A 13 26.18 11.96 8.32
N LEU A 14 25.89 11.45 9.52
CA LEU A 14 26.39 10.16 9.97
C LEU A 14 25.76 9.09 9.06
N ILE A 15 26.45 8.69 8.00
CA ILE A 15 26.11 7.47 7.27
C ILE A 15 26.67 6.33 8.11
N ASP A 16 25.80 5.62 8.85
CA ASP A 16 26.17 4.33 9.44
C ASP A 16 26.52 3.39 8.27
N HIS A 17 27.80 3.00 8.15
CA HIS A 17 28.30 2.10 7.12
C HIS A 17 27.91 0.63 7.38
N ARG A 18 26.70 0.36 7.88
CA ARG A 18 26.11 -0.99 7.78
C ARG A 18 25.61 -1.20 6.35
N GLY A 19 26.59 -1.39 5.48
CA GLY A 19 26.44 -1.42 4.03
C GLY A 19 25.37 -2.38 3.54
N ASN A 20 24.85 -2.10 2.35
CA ASN A 20 23.98 -2.99 1.60
C ASN A 20 24.64 -4.37 1.51
N VAL A 21 24.02 -5.40 2.08
CA VAL A 21 24.59 -6.76 2.11
C VAL A 21 23.98 -7.60 1.02
N ALA A 22 24.81 -8.21 0.17
CA ALA A 22 24.35 -9.10 -0.89
C ALA A 22 25.06 -10.44 -0.90
N SER A 23 24.34 -11.54 -1.12
CA SER A 23 24.95 -12.87 -1.33
C SER A 23 24.14 -13.76 -2.27
N GLN A 24 24.83 -14.34 -3.25
CA GLN A 24 24.35 -15.41 -4.13
C GLN A 24 24.96 -16.78 -3.78
N ASN A 25 25.71 -16.87 -2.68
CA ASN A 25 26.24 -18.14 -2.21
C ASN A 25 25.15 -18.94 -1.51
N CYS A 26 25.32 -20.26 -1.43
CA CYS A 26 24.47 -21.11 -0.61
C CYS A 26 24.64 -20.78 0.88
N GLY A 27 23.81 -19.86 1.36
CA GLY A 27 23.83 -19.34 2.71
C GLY A 27 24.81 -18.18 2.92
N ALA A 28 24.50 -17.34 3.90
CA ALA A 28 25.35 -16.21 4.30
C ALA A 28 24.94 -15.66 5.66
N ASN A 29 25.86 -14.97 6.32
CA ASN A 29 25.55 -14.12 7.47
C ASN A 29 25.41 -12.67 6.96
N LEU A 30 24.18 -12.17 6.94
CA LEU A 30 23.84 -10.85 6.44
C LEU A 30 23.64 -9.88 7.61
N HIS A 31 24.58 -8.96 7.78
CA HIS A 31 24.56 -7.96 8.84
C HIS A 31 24.49 -6.55 8.23
N GLY A 32 23.30 -5.98 8.15
CA GLY A 32 23.11 -4.65 7.57
C GLY A 32 21.66 -4.23 7.54
N ASP A 33 21.43 -2.93 7.39
CA ASP A 33 20.08 -2.36 7.49
C ASP A 33 19.29 -2.45 6.18
N SER A 34 19.96 -2.85 5.10
CA SER A 34 19.34 -3.18 3.82
C SER A 34 20.23 -4.17 3.06
N GLY A 35 19.65 -4.86 2.09
CA GLY A 35 20.40 -5.85 1.33
C GLY A 35 19.56 -6.71 0.41
N SER A 36 20.19 -7.72 -0.17
CA SER A 36 19.54 -8.67 -1.05
C SER A 36 20.17 -10.05 -0.92
N PHE A 37 19.36 -11.09 -1.06
CA PHE A 37 19.87 -12.46 -1.07
C PHE A 37 19.07 -13.27 -2.07
N TYR A 38 19.72 -14.29 -2.62
CA TYR A 38 19.27 -14.96 -3.81
C TYR A 38 19.38 -16.47 -3.65
N ALA A 39 18.63 -17.21 -4.45
CA ALA A 39 19.00 -18.60 -4.70
C ALA A 39 20.41 -18.65 -5.30
N PRO A 40 21.19 -19.71 -5.03
CA PRO A 40 22.48 -19.89 -5.67
C PRO A 40 22.38 -19.80 -7.19
N PHE A 41 23.33 -19.07 -7.80
CA PHE A 41 23.43 -18.86 -9.25
C PHE A 41 22.33 -18.01 -9.91
N TYR A 42 21.37 -17.47 -9.16
CA TYR A 42 20.36 -16.54 -9.69
C TYR A 42 21.01 -15.42 -10.54
N PRO A 43 20.50 -15.10 -11.74
CA PRO A 43 19.21 -15.50 -12.31
C PRO A 43 19.23 -16.82 -13.12
N ASN A 44 20.35 -17.54 -13.13
CA ASN A 44 20.40 -18.89 -13.69
C ASN A 44 19.72 -19.88 -12.75
N ASN A 45 19.54 -21.11 -13.22
CA ASN A 45 18.90 -22.13 -12.42
C ASN A 45 19.76 -22.55 -11.22
N TYR A 46 19.12 -22.79 -10.06
CA TYR A 46 19.77 -23.34 -8.87
C TYR A 46 20.22 -24.80 -9.10
N ASN A 47 21.01 -25.37 -8.17
CA ASN A 47 21.33 -26.80 -8.21
C ASN A 47 20.39 -27.63 -7.33
N ASN A 48 20.36 -28.92 -7.61
CA ASN A 48 19.71 -29.93 -6.78
C ASN A 48 20.50 -30.17 -5.48
N ASN A 49 19.80 -30.61 -4.43
CA ASN A 49 20.33 -31.00 -3.13
C ASN A 49 21.05 -29.85 -2.40
N GLU A 50 20.51 -28.64 -2.47
CA GLU A 50 21.00 -27.48 -1.75
C GLU A 50 20.24 -27.30 -0.42
N ASP A 51 20.98 -27.09 0.67
CA ASP A 51 20.45 -26.78 2.00
C ASP A 51 21.13 -25.50 2.51
N CYS A 52 20.64 -24.35 2.07
CA CYS A 52 21.27 -23.07 2.32
C CYS A 52 20.61 -22.32 3.48
N VAL A 53 21.42 -21.79 4.39
CA VAL A 53 20.94 -21.02 5.56
C VAL A 53 21.46 -19.58 5.50
N TYR A 54 20.53 -18.63 5.43
CA TYR A 54 20.82 -17.20 5.52
C TYR A 54 20.44 -16.69 6.90
N ARG A 55 21.43 -16.17 7.63
CA ARG A 55 21.23 -15.59 8.97
C ARG A 55 21.27 -14.08 8.85
N ILE A 56 20.14 -13.43 9.11
CA ILE A 56 19.97 -12.00 8.89
C ILE A 56 19.87 -11.31 10.23
N VAL A 57 20.70 -10.28 10.43
CA VAL A 57 20.73 -9.50 11.67
C VAL A 57 20.76 -8.01 11.33
N VAL A 58 19.79 -7.27 11.87
CA VAL A 58 19.71 -5.81 11.80
C VAL A 58 20.03 -5.19 13.16
N ALA A 59 20.09 -3.86 13.23
CA ALA A 59 20.29 -3.14 14.49
C ALA A 59 19.26 -3.52 15.58
N THR A 60 19.69 -3.54 16.84
CA THR A 60 18.80 -3.79 17.98
C THR A 60 17.72 -2.71 18.04
N GLY A 61 16.47 -3.12 18.32
CA GLY A 61 15.30 -2.23 18.27
C GLY A 61 14.63 -2.15 16.89
N HIS A 62 15.20 -2.81 15.89
CA HIS A 62 14.63 -2.94 14.56
C HIS A 62 14.09 -4.36 14.34
N LYS A 63 13.32 -4.53 13.27
CA LYS A 63 12.83 -5.79 12.72
C LYS A 63 13.42 -6.01 11.33
N VAL A 64 13.59 -7.27 10.95
CA VAL A 64 13.98 -7.66 9.59
C VAL A 64 12.72 -7.87 8.78
N CYS A 65 12.55 -7.12 7.70
CA CYS A 65 11.48 -7.37 6.73
C CYS A 65 12.08 -7.86 5.41
N VAL A 66 11.51 -8.93 4.87
CA VAL A 66 11.90 -9.53 3.60
C VAL A 66 10.82 -9.27 2.57
N ILE A 67 11.22 -8.66 1.44
CA ILE A 67 10.39 -8.42 0.27
C ILE A 67 10.83 -9.39 -0.81
N MET A 68 9.92 -10.26 -1.25
CA MET A 68 10.23 -11.25 -2.27
C MET A 68 9.99 -10.65 -3.66
N ASN A 69 11.03 -10.33 -4.42
CA ASN A 69 10.87 -9.70 -5.74
C ASN A 69 10.61 -10.72 -6.85
N ASN A 70 11.18 -11.91 -6.73
CA ASN A 70 10.98 -13.00 -7.68
C ASN A 70 11.11 -14.33 -6.94
N PHE A 71 10.27 -15.31 -7.32
CA PHE A 71 10.31 -16.65 -6.77
C PHE A 71 9.76 -17.67 -7.78
N GLU A 72 10.58 -18.67 -8.13
CA GLU A 72 10.20 -19.81 -8.96
C GLU A 72 11.04 -21.05 -8.57
N CYS A 73 10.37 -22.08 -8.06
CA CYS A 73 11.00 -23.35 -7.66
C CYS A 73 10.11 -24.55 -8.02
N GLU A 74 10.62 -25.77 -7.86
CA GLU A 74 9.77 -26.96 -7.98
C GLU A 74 8.69 -26.94 -6.89
N GLY A 75 7.42 -27.02 -7.28
CA GLY A 75 6.30 -26.78 -6.37
C GLY A 75 6.05 -27.87 -5.32
N CYS A 76 6.54 -29.10 -5.52
CA CYS A 76 6.28 -30.20 -4.59
C CYS A 76 7.30 -30.30 -3.44
N CYS A 77 8.51 -29.80 -3.69
CA CYS A 77 9.70 -30.37 -3.06
C CYS A 77 10.72 -29.28 -2.68
N ASP A 78 10.84 -28.23 -3.49
CA ASP A 78 11.72 -27.10 -3.21
C ASP A 78 10.98 -25.97 -2.49
N TYR A 79 11.66 -25.28 -1.59
CA TYR A 79 11.04 -24.18 -0.85
C TYR A 79 12.05 -23.21 -0.23
N LEU A 80 11.57 -22.00 0.04
CA LEU A 80 12.22 -21.05 0.94
C LEU A 80 11.35 -20.84 2.18
N ASP A 81 11.88 -21.18 3.34
CA ASP A 81 11.29 -20.81 4.62
C ASP A 81 11.92 -19.54 5.17
N LEU A 82 11.07 -18.65 5.68
CA LEU A 82 11.47 -17.55 6.54
C LEU A 82 11.05 -17.87 7.97
N HIS A 83 11.98 -17.76 8.91
CA HIS A 83 11.78 -18.05 10.32
C HIS A 83 12.04 -16.83 11.20
N ASP A 84 11.25 -16.69 12.26
CA ASP A 84 11.38 -15.61 13.23
C ASP A 84 12.56 -15.85 14.18
N GLY A 85 13.52 -14.93 14.19
CA GLY A 85 14.71 -15.01 15.02
C GLY A 85 15.87 -15.81 14.40
N GLN A 86 16.77 -16.27 15.28
CA GLN A 86 18.06 -16.91 14.90
C GLN A 86 17.94 -18.41 14.58
N THR A 87 16.78 -19.01 14.85
CA THR A 87 16.55 -20.46 14.76
C THR A 87 15.46 -20.77 13.75
N THR A 88 15.31 -22.05 13.43
CA THR A 88 14.26 -22.55 12.53
C THR A 88 12.97 -22.94 13.28
N SER A 89 12.86 -22.62 14.57
CA SER A 89 11.77 -23.07 15.43
C SER A 89 10.43 -22.37 15.20
N ALA A 90 10.43 -21.16 14.63
CA ALA A 90 9.23 -20.36 14.39
C ALA A 90 9.13 -19.98 12.92
N VAL A 91 8.28 -20.64 12.14
CA VAL A 91 8.09 -20.34 10.70
C VAL A 91 7.18 -19.12 10.54
N LEU A 92 7.64 -18.11 9.82
CA LEU A 92 6.84 -16.94 9.42
C LEU A 92 6.08 -17.21 8.11
N LYS A 93 6.79 -17.72 7.10
CA LYS A 93 6.20 -18.01 5.78
C LYS A 93 7.06 -19.02 5.01
N ARG A 94 6.39 -19.92 4.29
CA ARG A 94 7.00 -20.80 3.28
C ARG A 94 6.62 -20.32 1.88
N PHE A 95 7.61 -20.18 1.00
CA PHE A 95 7.42 -19.96 -0.43
C PHE A 95 7.69 -21.25 -1.21
N MET A 96 6.80 -21.58 -2.13
CA MET A 96 6.86 -22.77 -3.00
C MET A 96 6.30 -22.43 -4.38
N ASN A 97 6.69 -23.20 -5.40
CA ASN A 97 6.22 -23.09 -6.78
C ASN A 97 6.53 -21.72 -7.43
N ARG A 98 5.67 -20.72 -7.23
CA ARG A 98 5.79 -19.38 -7.82
C ARG A 98 5.35 -18.32 -6.83
N LEU A 99 5.88 -17.10 -7.02
CA LEU A 99 5.43 -15.96 -6.25
C LEU A 99 3.92 -15.71 -6.45
N PRO A 100 3.11 -15.61 -5.38
CA PRO A 100 1.69 -15.27 -5.50
C PRO A 100 1.50 -13.82 -6.00
N ASN A 101 0.35 -13.55 -6.63
CA ASN A 101 -0.01 -12.21 -7.11
C ASN A 101 -0.08 -11.17 -5.97
N GLU A 102 -0.47 -11.62 -4.77
CA GLU A 102 -0.45 -10.82 -3.55
C GLU A 102 0.82 -11.16 -2.77
N ASN A 103 1.78 -10.25 -2.76
CA ASN A 103 3.09 -10.45 -2.14
C ASN A 103 3.42 -9.33 -1.16
N GLU A 104 2.97 -9.53 0.08
CA GLU A 104 3.28 -8.63 1.20
C GLU A 104 4.66 -8.95 1.81
N PRO A 105 5.37 -7.93 2.34
CA PRO A 105 6.61 -8.12 3.09
C PRO A 105 6.40 -9.03 4.30
N VAL A 106 7.36 -9.92 4.55
CA VAL A 106 7.37 -10.80 5.73
C VAL A 106 8.36 -10.25 6.74
N CYS A 107 7.90 -9.91 7.94
CA CYS A 107 8.74 -9.29 8.96
C CYS A 107 8.89 -10.18 10.20
N SER A 108 10.09 -10.17 10.79
CA SER A 108 10.36 -10.79 12.09
C SER A 108 9.78 -9.98 13.25
N SER A 109 9.66 -10.60 14.43
CA SER A 109 9.25 -9.91 15.66
C SER A 109 10.41 -9.13 16.30
N GLY A 110 11.65 -9.54 16.05
CA GLY A 110 12.87 -8.91 16.57
C GLY A 110 13.90 -8.61 15.49
N ASN A 111 15.13 -8.29 15.90
CA ASN A 111 16.18 -7.83 15.00
C ASN A 111 16.91 -8.96 14.22
N GLN A 112 16.33 -10.16 14.19
CA GLN A 112 16.93 -11.35 13.58
C GLN A 112 15.88 -12.15 12.80
N LEU A 113 16.29 -12.69 11.66
CA LEU A 113 15.49 -13.59 10.83
C LEU A 113 16.40 -14.66 10.21
N THR A 114 15.90 -15.88 10.12
CA THR A 114 16.63 -16.99 9.48
C THR A 114 15.86 -17.44 8.26
N ALA A 115 16.52 -17.48 7.10
CA ALA A 115 15.93 -18.02 5.88
C ALA A 115 16.60 -19.35 5.51
N VAL A 116 15.80 -20.36 5.16
CA VAL A 116 16.26 -21.70 4.78
C VAL A 116 15.76 -22.02 3.37
N TRP A 117 16.71 -22.19 2.45
CA TRP A 117 16.43 -22.63 1.09
C TRP A 117 16.78 -24.10 0.96
N HIS A 118 15.81 -24.89 0.49
CA HIS A 118 15.94 -26.33 0.33
C HIS A 118 15.57 -26.73 -1.10
N THR A 119 16.39 -27.58 -1.71
CA THR A 119 16.10 -28.20 -3.01
C THR A 119 16.28 -29.72 -2.98
N ASP A 120 15.44 -30.42 -3.73
CA ASP A 120 15.49 -31.87 -3.82
C ASP A 120 16.51 -32.37 -4.88
N PHE A 121 16.46 -33.65 -5.26
CA PHE A 121 17.42 -34.25 -6.18
C PHE A 121 17.18 -33.93 -7.68
N SER A 122 16.10 -33.25 -8.05
CA SER A 122 15.68 -33.03 -9.44
C SER A 122 15.03 -31.66 -9.69
N VAL A 123 14.62 -31.40 -10.94
CA VAL A 123 13.88 -30.22 -11.41
C VAL A 123 14.36 -28.87 -10.86
N VAL A 124 15.16 -28.17 -11.67
CA VAL A 124 15.66 -26.84 -11.32
C VAL A 124 14.89 -25.73 -12.03
N ASN A 125 14.71 -24.61 -11.32
CA ASN A 125 14.18 -23.36 -11.85
C ASN A 125 15.11 -22.19 -11.45
N ARG A 126 14.68 -20.95 -11.65
CA ARG A 126 15.50 -19.76 -11.36
C ARG A 126 15.73 -19.52 -9.86
N GLY A 127 14.88 -20.06 -8.99
CA GLY A 127 14.97 -19.83 -7.55
C GLY A 127 14.37 -18.49 -7.15
N PHE A 128 15.05 -17.73 -6.30
CA PHE A 128 14.50 -16.52 -5.71
C PHE A 128 15.44 -15.31 -5.75
N PHE A 129 14.83 -14.12 -5.71
CA PHE A 129 15.48 -12.85 -5.40
C PHE A 129 14.67 -12.16 -4.31
N ALA A 130 15.28 -12.02 -3.14
CA ALA A 130 14.70 -11.34 -1.99
C ALA A 130 15.51 -10.08 -1.63
N GLN A 131 14.81 -9.04 -1.24
CA GLN A 131 15.37 -7.85 -0.60
C GLN A 131 15.10 -7.91 0.90
N LEU A 132 16.09 -7.54 1.70
CA LEU A 132 15.91 -7.32 3.14
C LEU A 132 15.97 -5.83 3.42
N ILE A 133 15.12 -5.37 4.32
CA ILE A 133 15.11 -4.02 4.86
C ILE A 133 14.98 -4.08 6.38
N SER A 134 15.68 -3.18 7.05
CA SER A 134 15.55 -2.95 8.48
C SER A 134 14.44 -1.92 8.72
N VAL A 135 13.47 -2.28 9.54
CA VAL A 135 12.39 -1.37 9.94
C VAL A 135 12.42 -1.18 11.44
N VAL A 136 12.24 0.05 11.91
CA VAL A 136 11.98 0.31 13.33
C VAL A 136 10.48 0.14 13.54
N ASP A 137 10.07 -0.44 14.66
CA ASP A 137 8.65 -0.49 15.04
C ASP A 137 8.18 0.95 15.33
N GLN A 138 7.67 1.64 14.31
CA GLN A 138 7.29 3.06 14.34
C GLN A 138 5.80 3.29 14.08
N CYS A 139 4.90 2.36 14.43
CA CYS A 139 3.48 2.72 14.59
C CYS A 139 3.24 3.65 15.82
N MET A 140 4.16 4.57 16.10
CA MET A 140 4.08 5.64 17.09
C MET A 140 3.60 6.91 16.38
N GLY A 141 2.29 7.13 16.39
CA GLY A 141 1.64 8.30 15.80
C GLY A 141 0.27 7.96 15.20
N THR A 142 -0.62 8.95 15.16
CA THR A 142 -1.92 8.81 14.48
C THR A 142 -1.70 8.74 12.96
N PRO A 143 -2.29 7.77 12.24
CA PRO A 143 -2.21 7.73 10.77
C PRO A 143 -2.66 9.06 10.15
N SER A 144 -1.91 9.57 9.18
CA SER A 144 -2.35 10.74 8.40
C SER A 144 -3.29 10.29 7.29
N ILE A 145 -4.55 10.70 7.36
CA ILE A 145 -5.54 10.45 6.30
C ILE A 145 -5.73 11.76 5.52
N PRO A 146 -5.34 11.84 4.24
CA PRO A 146 -5.69 12.98 3.41
C PRO A 146 -7.21 13.18 3.39
N ASN A 147 -7.66 14.40 3.72
CA ASN A 147 -9.08 14.78 3.79
C ASN A 147 -9.92 14.01 4.83
N GLY A 148 -9.31 13.29 5.77
CA GLY A 148 -9.99 12.52 6.82
C GLY A 148 -9.47 12.82 8.23
N ILE A 149 -10.16 12.30 9.24
CA ILE A 149 -9.73 12.36 10.65
C ILE A 149 -9.66 10.95 11.24
N VAL A 150 -8.65 10.70 12.07
CA VAL A 150 -8.59 9.48 12.89
C VAL A 150 -9.41 9.75 14.15
N SER A 151 -10.57 9.11 14.27
CA SER A 151 -11.45 9.26 15.43
C SER A 151 -11.73 7.91 16.11
N GLN A 152 -11.74 7.91 17.44
CA GLN A 152 -12.21 6.77 18.24
C GLN A 152 -13.75 6.79 18.45
N GLN A 153 -14.48 7.67 17.77
CA GLN A 153 -15.93 7.80 17.88
C GLN A 153 -16.66 7.17 16.68
N ASN A 154 -17.91 6.78 16.91
CA ASN A 154 -18.78 6.13 15.91
C ASN A 154 -19.13 7.07 14.76
N VAL A 155 -18.38 6.97 13.65
CA VAL A 155 -18.72 7.57 12.36
C VAL A 155 -19.45 6.51 11.51
N THR A 156 -20.35 6.92 10.62
CA THR A 156 -21.22 6.02 9.83
C THR A 156 -20.50 5.23 8.73
N GLU A 157 -19.30 5.65 8.33
CA GLU A 157 -18.41 4.91 7.42
C GLU A 157 -17.01 4.88 8.06
N VAL A 158 -16.55 3.69 8.46
CA VAL A 158 -15.25 3.50 9.13
C VAL A 158 -14.41 2.55 8.29
N PHE A 159 -13.21 3.00 7.91
CA PHE A 159 -12.16 2.11 7.41
C PHE A 159 -11.28 1.68 8.58
N HIS A 160 -11.11 0.38 8.76
CA HIS A 160 -10.18 -0.14 9.76
C HIS A 160 -8.76 -0.02 9.22
N LEU A 161 -7.94 0.82 9.86
CA LEU A 161 -6.52 0.94 9.55
C LEU A 161 -5.74 -0.13 10.31
N THR A 162 -4.94 -0.90 9.59
CA THR A 162 -4.10 -1.95 10.16
C THR A 162 -2.65 -1.46 10.15
N CYS A 163 -1.95 -1.58 11.28
CA CYS A 163 -0.51 -1.38 11.30
C CYS A 163 0.13 -2.56 10.57
N LEU A 164 0.80 -2.26 9.46
CA LEU A 164 1.51 -3.25 8.67
C LEU A 164 2.79 -3.68 9.40
N PRO A 165 3.26 -4.93 9.19
CA PRO A 165 4.52 -5.40 9.76
C PRO A 165 5.76 -4.54 9.44
N CYS A 166 5.68 -3.69 8.41
CA CYS A 166 6.72 -2.73 8.01
C CYS A 166 6.73 -1.41 8.81
N GLY A 167 5.86 -1.26 9.82
CA GLY A 167 5.79 -0.07 10.67
C GLY A 167 5.03 1.10 10.04
N ASN A 168 4.22 0.85 9.01
CA ASN A 168 3.38 1.86 8.38
C ASN A 168 1.89 1.47 8.49
N TRP A 169 0.99 2.45 8.53
CA TRP A 169 -0.45 2.16 8.50
C TRP A 169 -0.88 1.78 7.07
N THR A 170 -1.87 0.89 6.92
CA THR A 170 -2.55 0.66 5.65
C THR A 170 -3.04 1.97 5.05
N PHE A 171 -2.91 2.14 3.73
CA PHE A 171 -3.32 3.37 3.05
C PHE A 171 -4.86 3.50 3.01
N ALA A 172 -5.37 4.67 3.39
CA ALA A 172 -6.76 5.05 3.20
C ALA A 172 -6.84 6.54 2.81
N GLU A 173 -7.77 6.86 1.92
CA GLU A 173 -8.02 8.23 1.45
C GLU A 173 -9.52 8.53 1.52
N CYS A 174 -9.88 9.68 2.08
CA CYS A 174 -11.26 10.15 2.08
C CYS A 174 -11.51 10.99 0.82
N ASN A 175 -11.88 10.32 -0.27
CA ASN A 175 -12.27 11.02 -1.49
C ASN A 175 -13.72 11.51 -1.39
N PRO A 176 -14.01 12.77 -1.78
CA PRO A 176 -15.39 13.25 -1.85
C PRO A 176 -16.23 12.32 -2.71
N VAL A 177 -17.39 11.89 -2.22
CA VAL A 177 -18.29 11.01 -2.97
C VAL A 177 -18.71 11.71 -4.27
N ASP A 178 -18.33 11.16 -5.42
CA ASP A 178 -18.84 11.58 -6.73
C ASP A 178 -20.18 10.89 -6.95
N CYS A 179 -21.23 11.70 -6.98
CA CYS A 179 -22.59 11.19 -6.97
C CYS A 179 -23.31 11.34 -8.32
N GLY A 180 -22.56 11.63 -9.39
CA GLY A 180 -23.05 11.73 -10.76
C GLY A 180 -23.74 13.05 -11.12
N LEU A 181 -24.10 13.18 -12.40
CA LEU A 181 -24.70 14.38 -12.98
C LEU A 181 -26.06 14.74 -12.34
N PRO A 182 -26.42 16.03 -12.29
CA PRO A 182 -27.74 16.45 -11.85
C PRO A 182 -28.84 15.91 -12.77
N PRO A 183 -30.06 15.69 -12.22
CA PRO A 183 -31.19 15.25 -13.01
C PRO A 183 -31.55 16.28 -14.08
N SER A 184 -31.96 15.80 -15.25
CA SER A 184 -32.40 16.67 -16.34
C SER A 184 -33.72 17.36 -15.99
N LEU A 185 -33.88 18.60 -16.43
CA LEU A 185 -35.08 19.40 -16.24
C LEU A 185 -35.87 19.51 -17.55
N ALA A 186 -37.13 19.09 -17.53
CA ALA A 186 -38.00 19.27 -18.69
C ALA A 186 -38.27 20.76 -18.94
N ASN A 187 -38.14 21.20 -20.19
CA ASN A 187 -38.31 22.60 -20.61
C ASN A 187 -37.38 23.59 -19.89
N GLY A 188 -36.19 23.13 -19.51
CA GLY A 188 -35.13 23.99 -18.98
C GLY A 188 -33.77 23.32 -19.02
N MET A 189 -32.79 23.91 -18.36
CA MET A 189 -31.43 23.41 -18.25
C MET A 189 -30.95 23.47 -16.80
N VAL A 190 -30.03 22.57 -16.48
CA VAL A 190 -29.34 22.52 -15.19
C VAL A 190 -27.84 22.62 -15.47
N ALA A 191 -27.21 23.70 -14.99
CA ALA A 191 -25.81 23.98 -15.19
C ALA A 191 -25.06 23.86 -13.85
N LEU A 192 -24.00 23.05 -13.80
CA LEU A 192 -23.13 22.96 -12.63
C LEU A 192 -22.33 24.26 -12.49
N ARG A 193 -22.31 24.86 -11.29
CA ARG A 193 -21.59 26.14 -11.09
C ARG A 193 -20.08 26.02 -11.21
N ASN A 194 -19.52 24.84 -10.88
CA ASN A 194 -18.06 24.60 -10.88
C ASN A 194 -17.66 23.33 -11.67
N ASN A 195 -18.56 22.79 -12.51
CA ASN A 195 -18.38 21.50 -13.20
C ASN A 195 -18.09 20.29 -12.27
N LEU A 196 -18.34 20.42 -10.96
CA LEU A 196 -18.15 19.37 -9.97
C LEU A 196 -19.49 18.73 -9.59
N THR A 197 -19.47 17.42 -9.34
CA THR A 197 -20.60 16.60 -8.87
C THR A 197 -20.39 16.03 -7.46
N THR A 198 -19.33 16.49 -6.79
CA THR A 198 -18.91 16.04 -5.45
C THR A 198 -19.75 16.69 -4.34
N PHE A 199 -19.73 16.09 -3.14
CA PHE A 199 -20.36 16.64 -1.93
C PHE A 199 -20.12 18.16 -1.78
N THR A 200 -21.19 18.94 -1.51
CA THR A 200 -21.29 20.43 -1.51
C THR A 200 -21.43 21.14 -2.86
N SER A 201 -21.39 20.44 -4.00
CA SER A 201 -21.59 21.05 -5.31
C SER A 201 -22.98 21.69 -5.45
N GLN A 202 -23.06 22.79 -6.20
CA GLN A 202 -24.29 23.49 -6.55
C GLN A 202 -24.54 23.44 -8.06
N ALA A 203 -25.80 23.30 -8.44
CA ALA A 203 -26.24 23.47 -9.82
C ALA A 203 -27.31 24.55 -9.89
N GLU A 204 -27.27 25.33 -10.97
CA GLU A 204 -28.21 26.39 -11.25
C GLU A 204 -29.22 25.92 -12.30
N VAL A 205 -30.48 26.29 -12.07
CA VAL A 205 -31.64 25.86 -12.83
C VAL A 205 -32.20 27.05 -13.59
N SER A 206 -32.37 26.89 -14.90
CA SER A 206 -33.03 27.89 -15.74
C SER A 206 -34.07 27.26 -16.65
N CYS A 207 -35.18 27.98 -16.88
CA CYS A 207 -36.23 27.53 -17.78
C CYS A 207 -35.99 28.04 -19.20
N ASN A 208 -36.43 27.27 -20.19
CA ASN A 208 -36.41 27.69 -21.58
C ASN A 208 -37.36 28.88 -21.80
N PRO A 209 -37.13 29.69 -22.84
CA PRO A 209 -38.05 30.77 -23.20
C PRO A 209 -39.50 30.29 -23.31
N GLY A 210 -40.45 31.05 -22.76
CA GLY A 210 -41.87 30.67 -22.69
C GLY A 210 -42.27 29.86 -21.46
N TYR A 211 -41.31 29.54 -20.58
CA TYR A 211 -41.55 28.84 -19.31
C TYR A 211 -40.99 29.66 -18.14
N PHE A 212 -41.65 29.59 -16.98
CA PHE A 212 -41.16 30.19 -15.73
C PHE A 212 -40.87 29.10 -14.69
N LEU A 213 -39.92 29.38 -13.81
CA LEU A 213 -39.55 28.47 -12.72
C LEU A 213 -40.62 28.55 -11.62
N ASN A 214 -41.33 27.44 -11.42
CA ASN A 214 -42.25 27.29 -10.30
C ASN A 214 -41.55 26.54 -9.16
N GLY A 215 -41.01 27.28 -8.20
CA GLY A 215 -40.24 26.79 -7.05
C GLY A 215 -39.60 27.93 -6.24
N SER A 216 -39.12 27.64 -5.03
CA SER A 216 -38.59 28.68 -4.12
C SER A 216 -37.13 29.07 -4.38
N TYR A 217 -36.36 28.24 -5.09
CA TYR A 217 -34.93 28.44 -5.32
C TYR A 217 -34.53 28.04 -6.75
N SER A 218 -33.62 28.79 -7.37
CA SER A 218 -32.99 28.47 -8.66
C SER A 218 -31.69 27.67 -8.51
N ILE A 219 -31.26 27.39 -7.27
CA ILE A 219 -30.03 26.67 -6.95
C ILE A 219 -30.41 25.37 -6.24
N ILE A 220 -29.84 24.26 -6.73
CA ILE A 220 -29.94 22.96 -6.07
C ILE A 220 -28.63 22.56 -5.43
N HIS A 221 -28.74 21.84 -4.31
CA HIS A 221 -27.62 21.36 -3.53
C HIS A 221 -27.61 19.83 -3.50
N ARG A 222 -26.42 19.23 -3.43
CA ARG A 222 -26.29 17.80 -3.15
C ARG A 222 -26.45 17.54 -1.65
N THR A 223 -27.29 16.56 -1.29
CA THR A 223 -27.48 16.10 0.09
C THR A 223 -26.42 15.07 0.49
N THR A 224 -26.22 14.87 1.80
CA THR A 224 -25.35 13.82 2.38
C THR A 224 -25.76 12.40 2.00
N GLN A 225 -27.00 12.21 1.53
CA GLN A 225 -27.52 10.91 1.08
C GLN A 225 -27.25 10.63 -0.40
N GLY A 226 -26.43 11.46 -1.06
CA GLY A 226 -26.14 11.30 -2.47
C GLY A 226 -27.41 11.48 -3.32
N ARG A 227 -28.19 12.54 -3.07
CA ARG A 227 -29.27 12.98 -3.99
C ARG A 227 -29.21 14.49 -4.17
N TRP A 228 -29.64 15.00 -5.33
CA TRP A 228 -29.92 16.43 -5.47
C TRP A 228 -31.23 16.76 -4.74
N THR A 229 -31.33 17.94 -4.15
CA THR A 229 -32.59 18.44 -3.56
C THR A 229 -33.63 18.64 -4.67
N GLN A 230 -34.32 17.59 -5.07
CA GLN A 230 -35.09 17.53 -6.33
C GLN A 230 -36.58 17.91 -6.17
N ASP A 231 -37.07 18.10 -4.95
CA ASP A 231 -38.52 18.04 -4.67
C ASP A 231 -39.29 19.38 -4.78
N SER A 232 -38.85 20.40 -5.52
CA SER A 232 -39.62 21.67 -5.53
C SER A 232 -39.57 22.58 -6.78
N PHE A 233 -39.10 22.14 -7.95
CA PHE A 233 -39.08 23.01 -9.13
C PHE A 233 -39.59 22.36 -10.42
N LYS A 234 -40.43 23.10 -11.16
CA LYS A 234 -40.92 22.75 -12.49
C LYS A 234 -40.89 23.98 -13.40
N CYS A 235 -40.49 23.82 -14.64
CA CYS A 235 -40.67 24.85 -15.66
C CYS A 235 -42.09 24.74 -16.22
N LEU A 236 -42.94 25.71 -15.86
CA LEU A 236 -44.33 25.76 -16.30
C LEU A 236 -44.50 26.77 -17.43
N PRO A 237 -45.36 26.50 -18.42
CA PRO A 237 -45.60 27.43 -19.52
C PRO A 237 -46.17 28.75 -18.97
N VAL A 238 -45.69 29.86 -19.51
CA VAL A 238 -46.25 31.19 -19.23
C VAL A 238 -47.61 31.28 -19.92
N ALA A 239 -48.69 31.43 -19.16
CA ALA A 239 -50.02 31.58 -19.73
C ALA A 239 -50.14 32.95 -20.43
N LEU A 240 -50.33 32.94 -21.75
CA LEU A 240 -50.71 34.13 -22.51
C LEU A 240 -52.21 34.34 -22.28
N PHE A 241 -52.57 35.25 -21.37
CA PHE A 241 -53.94 35.76 -21.30
C PHE A 241 -54.14 36.72 -22.48
N HIS A 242 -54.99 36.33 -23.43
CA HIS A 242 -55.55 37.20 -24.47
C HIS A 242 -56.73 37.99 -23.93
#